data_AF-F8UI11-F1
#
_entry.id   AF-F8UI11-F1
#
_cell.length_a   1.000
_cell.length_b   1.000
_cell.length_c   1.000
_cell.angle_alpha   90.00
_cell.angle_beta   90.00
_cell.angle_gamma   90.00
#
_symmetry.space_group_name_H-M   'P 1'
#
loop_
_entity.id
_entity.type
_entity.pdbx_description
1 polymer ?
#
loop_
_entity_poly.entity_id
_entity_poly.type
_entity_poly.pdbx_seq_one_letter_code
_entity_poly.pdbx_strand_id
1 'polypeptide(L)' 'MSYVPHTDDDVREMLRAIGADSVEDLFSEIPAGLRAGA' A
#
# COMPACT_ATOMS: atom_id res chain seq x y z
N MET A 1 19.11 0.86 1.75
CA MET A 1 19.14 -0.63 1.75
C MET A 1 17.74 -1.09 2.12
N SER A 2 16.86 -1.37 1.15
CA SER A 2 15.50 -1.80 1.48
C SER A 2 15.53 -3.25 1.92
N TYR A 3 15.46 -3.46 3.23
CA TYR A 3 15.00 -4.73 3.77
C TYR A 3 13.49 -4.77 3.56
N VAL A 4 13.05 -5.55 2.58
CA VAL A 4 11.62 -5.80 2.37
C VAL A 4 11.33 -7.15 3.05
N PRO A 5 10.71 -7.15 4.24
CA PRO A 5 10.44 -8.38 4.99
C PRO A 5 9.36 -9.26 4.33
N HIS A 6 8.61 -8.69 3.38
CA HIS A 6 7.45 -9.31 2.77
C HIS A 6 7.71 -9.58 1.29
N THR A 7 7.34 -10.77 0.83
CA THR A 7 7.29 -11.11 -0.58
C THR A 7 6.08 -10.44 -1.25
N ASP A 8 6.06 -10.40 -2.57
CA ASP A 8 4.91 -9.88 -3.32
C ASP A 8 3.62 -10.67 -3.02
N ASP A 9 3.74 -11.96 -2.72
CA ASP A 9 2.61 -12.81 -2.30
C ASP A 9 2.10 -12.38 -0.93
N ASP A 10 2.99 -12.19 0.06
CA ASP A 10 2.60 -11.71 1.39
C ASP A 10 1.85 -10.37 1.30
N VAL A 11 2.35 -9.44 0.48
CA VAL A 11 1.71 -8.14 0.26
C VAL A 11 0.31 -8.30 -0.34
N ARG A 12 0.14 -9.18 -1.34
CA ARG A 12 -1.17 -9.48 -1.94
C ARG A 12 -2.14 -10.07 -0.92
N GLU A 13 -1.69 -11.00 -0.07
CA GLU A 13 -2.53 -11.59 0.97
C GLU A 13 -2.95 -10.55 2.02
N MET A 14 -2.02 -9.69 2.44
CA MET A 14 -2.31 -8.61 3.38
C MET A 14 -3.32 -7.61 2.82
N LEU A 15 -3.15 -7.18 1.56
CA LEU A 15 -4.08 -6.26 0.89
C LEU A 15 -5.48 -6.88 0.76
N ARG A 16 -5.58 -8.15 0.37
CA ARG A 16 -6.86 -8.88 0.32
C ARG A 16 -7.54 -8.98 1.68
N ALA A 17 -6.78 -9.21 2.74
CA ALA A 17 -7.32 -9.32 4.10
C ALA A 17 -8.00 -8.02 4.57
N ILE A 18 -7.57 -6.87 4.06
CA ILE A 18 -8.15 -5.55 4.36
C ILE A 18 -9.07 -5.03 3.24
N GLY A 19 -9.29 -5.81 2.17
CA GLY A 19 -10.16 -5.45 1.06
C GLY A 19 -9.61 -4.35 0.14
N ALA A 20 -8.28 -4.21 0.04
CA ALA A 20 -7.62 -3.30 -0.88
C ALA A 20 -7.05 -4.04 -2.09
N ASP A 21 -7.06 -3.41 -3.27
CA ASP A 21 -6.52 -4.00 -4.51
C ASP A 21 -5.05 -3.59 -4.71
N SER A 22 -4.64 -2.43 -4.20
CA SER A 22 -3.25 -1.97 -4.21
C SER A 22 -2.86 -1.16 -2.97
N VAL A 23 -1.56 -0.86 -2.83
CA VAL A 23 -1.05 0.00 -1.75
C VAL A 23 -1.56 1.43 -1.90
N GLU A 24 -1.76 1.90 -3.14
CA GLU A 24 -2.28 3.23 -3.44
C GLU A 24 -3.70 3.43 -2.92
N ASP A 25 -4.53 2.39 -2.91
CA ASP A 25 -5.90 2.43 -2.40
C ASP A 25 -5.95 2.81 -0.92
N LEU A 26 -4.92 2.43 -0.15
CA LEU A 26 -4.78 2.74 1.27
C LEU A 26 -4.69 4.25 1.54
N PHE A 27 -4.33 5.03 0.51
CA PHE A 27 -4.19 6.48 0.59
C PHE A 27 -5.29 7.24 -0.15
N SER A 28 -6.30 6.53 -0.68
CA SER A 28 -7.38 7.12 -1.49
C SER A 28 -8.12 8.27 -0.78
N GLU A 29 -8.28 8.19 0.53
CA GLU A 29 -8.93 9.21 1.37
C GLU A 29 -8.07 10.45 1.63
N ILE A 30 -6.76 10.39 1.37
CA ILE A 30 -5.85 11.51 1.56
C ILE A 30 -5.86 12.39 0.30
N PRO A 31 -6.17 13.70 0.40
CA PRO A 31 -6.06 14.62 -0.72
C PRO A 31 -4.68 14.59 -1.37
N ALA A 32 -4.60 14.59 -2.70
CA ALA A 32 -3.35 14.39 -3.44
C ALA A 32 -2.24 15.36 -3.02
N GLY A 33 -2.56 16.65 -2.80
CA GLY A 33 -1.59 17.67 -2.36
C GLY A 33 -1.07 17.52 -0.93
N LEU A 34 -1.59 16.55 -0.16
CA LEU A 34 -1.14 16.21 1.18
C LEU A 34 -0.37 14.87 1.23
N ARG A 35 -0.31 14.14 0.10
CA ARG A 35 0.43 12.86 0.04
C ARG A 35 1.93 13.14 -0.05
N ALA A 36 2.73 12.37 0.68
CA ALA A 36 4.18 12.51 0.64
C ALA A 36 4.72 12.16 -0.76
N GLY A 37 5.55 13.03 -1.33
CA GLY A 37 6.13 12.85 -2.67
C GLY A 37 5.27 13.37 -3.83
N ALA A 38 4.18 14.07 -3.55
CA ALA A 38 3.44 14.87 -4.53
C ALA A 38 4.17 16.18 -4.88
#